data_AF-Q5B272-F1
#
_entry.id   AF-Q5B272-F1
#
_cell.length_a   1.000
_cell.length_b   1.000
_cell.length_c   1.000
_cell.angle_alpha   90.00
_cell.angle_beta   90.00
_cell.angle_gamma   90.00
#
_symmetry.space_group_name_H-M   'P 1'
#
loop_
_entity.id
_entity.type
_entity.pdbx_description
1 polymer ?
#
loop_
_entity_poly.entity_id
_entity_poly.type
_entity_poly.pdbx_seq_one_letter_code
_entity_poly.pdbx_strand_id
1 'polypeptide(L)'
;MEIQVFHTEGESGSAFERINYPLKEATCTGQSVLDILTDLVNTATGSWVRVRKILEAVGDKRLSDRVGEFFQGYVRHHLYCSRYKLGMVCAESGNQELLRFHQMSLDVVGGSETE
;
A
#
# COMPACT_ATOMS: atom_id res chain seq x y z
N MET A 1 5.96 -5.48 10.68
CA MET A 1 5.92 -4.14 10.07
C MET A 1 4.80 -4.19 9.04
N GLU A 2 3.57 -3.88 9.45
CA GLU A 2 2.44 -3.75 8.52
C GLU A 2 2.68 -2.54 7.61
N ILE A 3 2.31 -2.65 6.33
CA ILE A 3 2.48 -1.55 5.37
C ILE A 3 1.35 -0.55 5.63
N GLN A 4 1.62 0.43 6.49
CA GLN A 4 0.66 1.46 6.93
C GLN A 4 0.25 2.46 5.82
N VAL A 5 0.86 2.39 4.64
CA VAL A 5 0.58 3.31 3.51
C VAL A 5 -0.88 3.19 3.02
N PHE A 6 -1.45 1.99 3.04
CA PHE A 6 -2.81 1.74 2.54
C PHE A 6 -3.91 2.03 3.57
N HIS A 7 -3.55 2.30 4.82
CA HIS A 7 -4.52 2.44 5.89
C HIS A 7 -5.04 3.87 6.05
N THR A 8 -4.35 4.87 5.50
CA THR A 8 -4.62 6.30 5.73
C THR A 8 -6.04 6.75 5.37
N GLU A 9 -6.68 6.15 4.36
CA GLU A 9 -8.03 6.56 3.90
C GLU A 9 -9.18 5.74 4.51
N GLY A 10 -8.92 4.48 4.86
CA GLY A 10 -9.84 3.63 5.63
C GLY A 10 -9.96 4.04 7.10
N GLU A 11 -9.15 5.00 7.55
CA GLU A 11 -8.99 5.40 8.95
C GLU A 11 -9.66 6.75 9.32
N SER A 12 -10.57 7.24 8.49
CA SER A 12 -11.21 8.55 8.69
C SER A 12 -12.54 8.51 9.46
N GLY A 13 -13.06 7.32 9.83
CA GLY A 13 -14.44 7.14 10.27
C GLY A 13 -14.66 7.04 11.79
N SER A 14 -13.74 6.44 12.54
CA SER A 14 -13.93 6.19 13.99
C SER A 14 -12.88 6.83 14.89
N ALA A 15 -13.21 7.10 16.16
CA ALA A 15 -12.30 7.71 17.13
C ALA A 15 -11.02 6.88 17.38
N PHE A 16 -11.07 5.57 17.13
CA PHE A 16 -9.91 4.66 17.21
C PHE A 16 -9.03 4.69 15.95
N GLU A 17 -9.55 5.13 14.81
CA GLU A 17 -8.83 5.21 13.55
C GLU A 17 -7.98 6.49 13.41
N ARG A 18 -8.25 7.52 14.23
CA ARG A 18 -7.42 8.75 14.34
C ARG A 18 -6.02 8.52 14.93
N ILE A 19 -5.68 7.26 15.23
CA ILE A 19 -4.47 6.79 15.92
C ILE A 19 -3.51 6.15 14.90
N ASN A 20 -3.46 6.67 13.68
CA ASN A 20 -2.56 6.19 12.65
C ASN A 20 -1.15 6.81 12.77
N TYR A 21 -0.16 6.10 12.25
CA TYR A 21 1.24 6.51 12.39
C TYR A 21 1.52 7.92 11.84
N PRO A 22 1.04 8.31 10.63
CA PRO A 22 1.31 9.66 10.12
C PRO A 22 0.79 10.78 11.02
N LEU A 23 -0.44 10.65 11.54
CA LEU A 23 -1.04 11.68 12.41
C LEU A 23 -0.37 11.73 13.79
N LYS A 24 0.02 10.57 14.34
CA LYS A 24 0.77 10.50 15.60
C LYS A 24 2.15 11.12 15.48
N GLU A 25 2.89 10.73 14.44
CA GLU A 25 4.24 11.21 14.23
C GLU A 25 4.24 12.73 14.03
N ALA A 26 3.31 13.26 13.23
CA ALA A 26 3.14 14.71 13.04
C ALA A 26 2.90 15.44 14.37
N THR A 27 2.08 14.85 15.25
CA THR A 27 1.79 15.42 16.58
C THR A 27 3.03 15.40 17.49
N CYS A 28 3.84 14.35 17.43
CA CYS A 28 5.01 14.18 18.28
C CYS A 28 6.24 14.97 17.81
N THR A 29 6.46 15.06 16.50
CA THR A 29 7.67 15.68 15.92
C THR A 29 7.45 17.11 15.46
N GLY A 30 6.21 17.53 15.27
CA GLY A 30 5.86 18.82 14.67
C GLY A 30 6.10 18.88 13.15
N GLN A 31 6.46 17.77 12.51
CA GLN A 31 6.58 17.67 11.05
C GLN A 31 5.21 17.68 10.38
N SER A 32 5.16 18.08 9.11
CA SER A 32 3.91 18.00 8.35
C SER A 32 3.54 16.54 8.05
N VAL A 33 2.24 16.24 8.04
CA VAL A 33 1.74 14.91 7.65
C VAL A 33 2.19 14.54 6.25
N LEU A 34 2.29 15.52 5.34
CA LEU A 34 2.77 15.30 3.97
C LEU A 34 4.22 14.83 3.93
N ASP A 35 5.10 15.42 4.75
CA ASP A 35 6.51 15.00 4.83
C ASP A 35 6.61 13.56 5.35
N ILE A 36 5.83 13.24 6.40
CA ILE A 36 5.80 11.89 6.97
C ILE A 36 5.27 10.86 5.97
N LEU A 37 4.22 11.20 5.21
CA LEU A 37 3.70 10.34 4.14
C LEU A 37 4.75 10.14 3.04
N THR A 38 5.48 11.19 2.67
CA THR A 38 6.57 11.13 1.70
C THR A 38 7.69 10.21 2.19
N ASP A 39 8.09 10.34 3.46
CA ASP A 39 9.10 9.49 4.08
C ASP A 39 8.67 8.02 4.17
N LEU A 40 7.39 7.77 4.44
CA LEU A 40 6.83 6.42 4.43
C LEU A 40 6.89 5.79 3.03
N VAL A 41 6.52 6.53 1.99
CA VAL A 41 6.62 6.05 0.60
C VAL A 41 8.07 5.75 0.23
N ASN A 42 8.99 6.65 0.58
CA ASN A 42 10.43 6.44 0.35
C ASN A 42 10.95 5.22 1.11
N THR A 43 10.54 5.04 2.36
CA THR A 43 10.93 3.90 3.20
C THR A 43 10.39 2.58 2.66
N ALA A 44 9.12 2.55 2.23
CA ALA A 44 8.50 1.37 1.64
C ALA A 44 9.21 0.96 0.35
N THR A 45 9.44 1.92 -0.55
CA THR A 45 10.13 1.70 -1.83
C THR A 45 11.58 1.24 -1.62
N GLY A 46 12.31 1.90 -0.71
CA GLY A 46 13.68 1.52 -0.35
C GLY A 46 13.78 0.14 0.31
N SER A 47 12.77 -0.26 1.07
CA SER A 47 12.72 -1.60 1.70
C SER A 47 12.61 -2.70 0.66
N TRP A 48 11.79 -2.52 -0.38
CA TRP A 48 11.70 -3.48 -1.49
C TRP A 48 13.04 -3.63 -2.23
N VAL A 49 13.75 -2.53 -2.48
CA VAL A 49 15.09 -2.58 -3.09
C VAL A 49 16.06 -3.40 -2.24
N ARG A 50 16.06 -3.22 -0.92
CA ARG A 50 16.90 -4.00 0.00
C ARG A 50 16.55 -5.49 -0.03
N VAL A 51 15.26 -5.82 0.00
CA VAL A 51 14.80 -7.22 -0.08
C VAL A 51 15.28 -7.88 -1.36
N ARG A 52 15.15 -7.22 -2.52
CA ARG A 52 15.67 -7.77 -3.79
C ARG A 52 17.16 -8.05 -3.74
N LYS A 53 17.97 -7.12 -3.24
CA LYS A 53 19.43 -7.32 -3.10
C LYS A 53 19.78 -8.51 -2.20
N ILE A 54 19.03 -8.71 -1.11
CA ILE A 54 19.25 -9.86 -0.21
C ILE A 54 18.89 -11.16 -0.95
N LEU A 55 17.78 -11.20 -1.66
CA LEU A 55 17.35 -12.38 -2.42
C LEU A 55 18.33 -12.72 -3.56
N GLU A 56 18.83 -11.70 -4.26
CA GLU A 56 19.88 -11.84 -5.27
C GLU A 56 21.16 -12.43 -4.68
N ALA A 57 21.58 -11.96 -3.51
CA ALA A 57 22.78 -12.47 -2.82
C ALA A 57 22.60 -13.91 -2.32
N VAL A 58 21.39 -14.33 -1.97
CA VAL A 58 21.08 -15.73 -1.61
C VAL A 58 21.14 -16.65 -2.83
N GLY A 59 20.80 -16.14 -4.02
CA GLY A 59 20.87 -16.90 -5.28
C GLY A 59 19.79 -17.99 -5.45
N ASP A 60 18.85 -18.12 -4.50
CA ASP A 60 17.72 -19.03 -4.60
C ASP A 60 16.57 -18.37 -5.38
N LYS A 61 16.49 -18.73 -6.66
CA LYS A 61 15.43 -18.24 -7.55
C LYS A 61 14.03 -18.58 -7.06
N ARG A 62 13.80 -19.79 -6.52
CA ARG A 62 12.47 -20.21 -6.06
C ARG A 62 12.03 -19.38 -4.86
N LEU A 63 12.95 -19.12 -3.92
CA LEU A 63 12.66 -18.24 -2.80
C LEU A 63 12.37 -16.81 -3.29
N SER A 64 13.20 -16.28 -4.19
CA SER A 64 13.01 -14.96 -4.76
C SER A 64 11.65 -14.80 -5.45
N ASP A 65 11.26 -15.77 -6.27
CA ASP A 65 9.98 -15.78 -6.98
C ASP A 65 8.81 -15.79 -5.97
N ARG A 66 8.84 -16.64 -4.95
CA ARG A 66 7.78 -16.72 -3.92
C ARG A 66 7.67 -15.44 -3.09
N VAL A 67 8.79 -14.80 -2.76
CA VAL A 67 8.75 -13.51 -2.06
C VAL A 67 8.18 -12.43 -2.97
N GLY A 68 8.56 -12.40 -4.25
CA GLY A 68 7.98 -11.51 -5.24
C GLY A 68 6.46 -11.69 -5.38
N GLU A 69 5.99 -12.92 -5.50
CA GLU A 69 4.56 -13.28 -5.53
C GLU A 69 3.84 -12.80 -4.27
N PHE A 70 4.44 -12.98 -3.09
CA PHE A 70 3.87 -12.49 -1.83
C PHE A 70 3.69 -10.96 -1.85
N PHE A 71 4.72 -10.19 -2.22
CA PHE A 71 4.62 -8.73 -2.29
C PHE A 71 3.57 -8.28 -3.31
N GLN A 72 3.53 -8.90 -4.49
CA GLN A 72 2.51 -8.60 -5.50
C GLN A 72 1.10 -8.92 -5.01
N GLY A 73 0.90 -10.09 -4.39
CA GLY A 73 -0.37 -10.51 -3.82
C GLY A 73 -0.83 -9.58 -2.70
N TYR A 74 0.08 -9.16 -1.82
CA TYR A 74 -0.21 -8.25 -0.72
C TYR A 74 -0.67 -6.88 -1.24
N VAL A 75 0.03 -6.30 -2.22
CA VAL A 75 -0.37 -5.02 -2.83
C VAL A 75 -1.73 -5.13 -3.53
N ARG A 76 -1.93 -6.18 -4.34
CA ARG A 76 -3.23 -6.43 -5.00
C ARG A 76 -4.36 -6.55 -3.99
N HIS A 77 -4.14 -7.31 -2.92
CA HIS A 77 -5.13 -7.45 -1.84
C HIS A 77 -5.58 -6.11 -1.29
N HIS A 78 -4.65 -5.19 -1.01
CA HIS A 78 -5.00 -3.87 -0.51
C HIS A 78 -5.72 -3.03 -1.56
N LEU A 79 -5.33 -3.12 -2.82
CA LEU A 79 -5.96 -2.39 -3.92
C LEU A 79 -7.44 -2.77 -4.09
N TYR A 80 -7.80 -4.05 -4.12
CA TYR A 80 -9.20 -4.44 -4.35
C TYR A 80 -10.04 -4.51 -3.06
N CYS A 81 -9.43 -4.59 -1.87
CA CYS A 81 -10.18 -4.80 -0.64
C CYS A 81 -10.98 -3.55 -0.26
N SER A 82 -12.31 -3.70 -0.22
CA SER A 82 -13.27 -2.63 0.09
C SER A 82 -13.02 -1.94 1.43
N ARG A 83 -12.34 -2.61 2.37
CA ARG A 83 -11.91 -2.03 3.66
C ARG A 83 -11.11 -0.74 3.49
N TYR A 84 -10.27 -0.66 2.46
CA TYR A 84 -9.36 0.47 2.25
C TYR A 84 -9.97 1.57 1.37
N LYS A 85 -11.13 1.33 0.75
CA LYS A 85 -11.87 2.30 -0.08
C LYS A 85 -11.03 2.97 -1.19
N LEU A 86 -10.00 2.28 -1.68
CA LEU A 86 -9.05 2.82 -2.65
C LEU A 86 -9.65 3.05 -4.04
N GLY A 87 -10.80 2.45 -4.36
CA GLY A 87 -11.46 2.64 -5.66
C GLY A 87 -11.81 4.10 -5.94
N MET A 88 -12.40 4.81 -4.97
CA MET A 88 -12.71 6.23 -5.14
C MET A 88 -11.45 7.05 -5.34
N VAL A 89 -10.40 6.74 -4.59
CA VAL A 89 -9.15 7.51 -4.59
C VAL A 89 -8.38 7.29 -5.88
N CYS A 90 -8.38 6.06 -6.40
CA CYS A 90 -7.84 5.76 -7.72
C CYS A 90 -8.59 6.56 -8.81
N ALA A 91 -9.93 6.64 -8.73
CA ALA A 91 -10.75 7.40 -9.68
C ALA A 91 -10.52 8.92 -9.59
N GLU A 92 -10.47 9.47 -8.37
CA GLU A 92 -10.30 10.91 -8.11
C GLU A 92 -8.87 11.41 -8.39
N SER A 93 -7.86 10.54 -8.31
CA SER A 93 -6.46 10.90 -8.57
C SER A 93 -6.18 11.40 -10.00
N GLY A 94 -7.05 11.07 -10.96
CA GLY A 94 -6.82 11.31 -12.39
C GLY A 94 -5.69 10.47 -12.99
N ASN A 95 -5.04 9.59 -12.22
CA ASN A 95 -3.94 8.75 -12.67
C ASN A 95 -4.47 7.46 -13.31
N GLN A 96 -4.43 7.41 -14.65
CA GLN A 96 -4.92 6.26 -15.42
C GLN A 96 -4.18 4.96 -15.13
N GLU A 97 -2.89 5.03 -14.78
CA GLU A 97 -2.10 3.85 -14.45
C GLU A 97 -2.51 3.27 -13.09
N LEU A 98 -2.75 4.13 -12.10
CA LEU A 98 -3.25 3.73 -10.79
C LEU A 98 -4.65 3.11 -10.90
N LEU A 99 -5.55 3.74 -11.66
CA LEU A 99 -6.89 3.20 -11.92
C LEU A 99 -6.83 1.83 -12.62
N ARG A 100 -5.93 1.67 -13.59
CA ARG A 100 -5.70 0.37 -14.25
C ARG A 100 -5.22 -0.68 -13.24
N PHE A 101 -4.29 -0.36 -12.35
CA PHE A 101 -3.82 -1.31 -11.34
C PHE A 101 -4.90 -1.71 -10.33
N HIS A 102 -5.78 -0.78 -9.96
CA HIS A 102 -6.96 -1.08 -9.16
C HIS A 102 -7.89 -2.06 -9.89
N GLN A 103 -8.25 -1.78 -11.14
CA GLN A 103 -9.11 -2.65 -11.94
C GLN A 103 -8.53 -4.06 -12.11
N MET A 104 -7.25 -4.15 -12.48
CA MET A 104 -6.55 -5.44 -12.58
C MET A 104 -6.58 -6.23 -11.27
N SER A 105 -6.62 -5.55 -10.12
CA SER A 105 -6.67 -6.21 -8.81
C SER A 105 -8.07 -6.75 -8.50
N LEU A 106 -9.14 -6.08 -8.95
CA LEU A 106 -10.53 -6.54 -8.85
C LEU A 106 -10.80 -7.77 -9.72
N ASP A 107 -10.30 -7.76 -10.96
CA ASP A 107 -10.51 -8.85 -11.92
C ASP A 107 -9.97 -10.20 -11.41
N VAL A 108 -8.87 -10.18 -10.65
CA VAL A 108 -8.21 -11.37 -10.09
C VAL A 108 -9.09 -12.08 -9.05
N VAL A 109 -9.96 -11.36 -8.35
CA VAL A 109 -10.87 -11.93 -7.35
C VAL A 109 -12.28 -12.21 -7.90
N GLY A 110 -12.49 -12.05 -9.21
CA GLY A 110 -13.78 -12.23 -9.86
C GLY A 110 -14.79 -11.13 -9.55
N GLY A 111 -14.33 -9.97 -9.05
CA GLY A 111 -15.18 -8.85 -8.71
C GLY A 111 -15.44 -7.97 -9.92
N SER A 112 -16.56 -8.18 -10.62
CA SER A 112 -17.27 -7.06 -11.23
C SER A 112 -17.87 -6.23 -10.10
N GLU A 113 -17.67 -4.92 -10.07
CA GLU A 113 -18.42 -4.02 -9.19
C GLU A 113 -19.92 -4.25 -9.41
N THR A 114 -20.56 -5.02 -8.52
CA THR A 114 -22.01 -4.97 -8.37
C THR A 114 -22.32 -3.92 -7.32
N GLU A 115 -23.00 -2.88 -7.79
CA GLU A 115 -23.60 -1.73 -7.10
C GLU A 115 -24.32 -2.07 -5.79
#